data_AF-A0A261C2G5-F1
#
_entry.id   AF-A0A261C2G5-F1
#
_cell.length_a   1.000
_cell.length_b   1.000
_cell.length_c   1.000
_cell.angle_alpha   90.00
_cell.angle_beta   90.00
_cell.angle_gamma   90.00
#
_symmetry.space_group_name_H-M   'P 1'
#
loop_
_entity.id
_entity.type
_entity.pdbx_description
1 polymer ?
#
loop_
_entity_poly.entity_id
_entity_poly.type
_entity_poly.pdbx_seq_one_letter_code
_entity_poly.pdbx_strand_id
1 'polypeptide(L)'
;MTINGIWEWANHVSQKVALETLRGKTLAIDGHIWLYESLKGCETHHQQTPNSYLITFFSRIQRLRELKITPIVVFDSISSSSAAQEAADQDEFVPRKRRSFGDAPFTNLADHVIKTNSLLTHFGVKVIIAPGDGEAQCARLEELGVVSGCITTDFDYFLFGGKNLYRFDFTAINMFSGARLHDVTHLSLGRMNIEKKVARPHLIATAILLGCDYYQRGVQNIGIITVFDILAEFGDDGCEEADPQVILDRFSSYVRREIPARSEDSSRKLRLRGKKFNFPEGFPNCTAVGNAVKMYMQPAVCNQIPRISSQIPNFQKVEEILSQSHINEFFATTRTKTPNFSPIVEPCKSADDYISANNNWMRKRKRMDSDSPNVVPKKPVTANRKRTIRIRYKMSAKPLALTGPGGANQLQDDQILVDALPYLDTEYNETDRQLAMKLVEHECKTFRPTKNYLTHLPVPDYDAFLTPCMLKEMSRMKKKEEMEKLDLSRCELPPPSAVKGVDRKLWAKVLRNAKAQNEHLMLRQINLELMDEYAAENYLQRNKLMESLLTQAEKELRITKEAVMEVHAARKMAQLKAGDKVKQLEHSWVTMVTNNYRMEMENRQMESDNAKQIKRLKVDPSKLEDKEDQEN
;
A
#
# COMPACT_ATOMS: atom_id res chain seq x y z
N MET A 1 -8.29 -25.49 8.86
CA MET A 1 -6.93 -25.69 9.42
C MET A 1 -6.06 -24.88 8.48
N THR A 2 -5.39 -23.81 8.93
CA THR A 2 -4.76 -22.86 8.00
C THR A 2 -3.65 -23.50 7.17
N ILE A 3 -3.45 -22.98 5.95
CA ILE A 3 -2.39 -23.42 5.03
C ILE A 3 -1.04 -23.44 5.77
N ASN A 4 -0.45 -24.63 5.92
CA ASN A 4 0.77 -24.82 6.69
C ASN A 4 1.92 -23.92 6.17
N GLY A 5 2.49 -23.10 7.06
CA GLY A 5 3.63 -22.23 6.76
C GLY A 5 3.29 -20.90 6.08
N ILE A 6 2.03 -20.64 5.69
CA ILE A 6 1.68 -19.38 5.00
C ILE A 6 1.81 -18.16 5.93
N TRP A 7 1.59 -18.33 7.23
CA TRP A 7 1.70 -17.26 8.22
C TRP A 7 3.14 -16.80 8.45
N GLU A 8 4.12 -17.69 8.36
CA GLU A 8 5.54 -17.32 8.46
C GLU A 8 5.93 -16.39 7.30
N TRP A 9 5.43 -16.67 6.10
CA TRP A 9 5.59 -15.79 4.96
C TRP A 9 4.81 -14.48 5.13
N ALA A 10 3.53 -14.56 5.50
CA ALA A 10 2.65 -13.41 5.66
C ALA A 10 3.18 -12.39 6.67
N ASN A 11 3.84 -12.84 7.75
CA ASN A 11 4.44 -11.95 8.74
C ASN A 11 5.47 -10.98 8.13
N HIS A 12 6.18 -11.34 7.05
CA HIS A 12 7.13 -10.45 6.37
C HIS A 12 6.47 -9.30 5.60
N VAL A 13 5.21 -9.47 5.18
CA VAL A 13 4.42 -8.47 4.45
C VAL A 13 3.39 -7.76 5.34
N SER A 14 3.29 -8.19 6.60
CA SER A 14 2.42 -7.61 7.62
C SER A 14 2.92 -6.27 8.17
N GLN A 15 2.00 -5.45 8.65
CA GLN A 15 2.28 -4.17 9.28
C GLN A 15 1.62 -4.05 10.64
N LYS A 16 2.30 -3.42 11.58
CA LYS A 16 1.67 -2.95 12.82
C LYS A 16 0.88 -1.69 12.51
N VAL A 17 -0.35 -1.64 13.02
CA VAL A 17 -1.29 -0.54 12.76
C VAL A 17 -1.64 0.14 14.06
N ALA A 18 -1.51 1.47 14.08
CA ALA A 18 -1.91 2.30 15.20
C ALA A 18 -3.45 2.29 15.34
N LEU A 19 -3.94 2.13 16.57
CA LEU A 19 -5.37 1.96 16.87
C LEU A 19 -6.22 3.14 16.38
N GLU A 20 -5.64 4.34 16.37
CA GLU A 20 -6.27 5.58 15.93
C GLU A 20 -6.72 5.50 14.46
N THR A 21 -5.99 4.76 13.63
CA THR A 21 -6.29 4.60 12.19
C THR A 21 -7.51 3.70 11.91
N LEU A 22 -7.99 2.99 12.93
CA LEU A 22 -9.18 2.14 12.85
C LEU A 22 -10.43 2.86 13.37
N ARG A 23 -10.26 4.04 13.99
CA ARG A 23 -11.35 4.85 14.52
C ARG A 23 -12.35 5.21 13.42
N GLY A 24 -13.63 4.93 13.64
CA GLY A 24 -14.71 5.20 12.69
C GLY A 24 -14.85 4.16 11.58
N LYS A 25 -13.97 3.16 11.49
CA LYS A 25 -14.11 2.06 10.51
C LYS A 25 -15.16 1.05 10.97
N THR A 26 -15.84 0.45 10.00
CA THR A 26 -16.67 -0.73 10.20
C THR A 26 -15.84 -1.95 9.85
N LEU A 27 -15.70 -2.92 10.75
CA LEU A 27 -14.93 -4.14 10.53
C LEU A 27 -15.82 -5.37 10.69
N ALA A 28 -15.71 -6.31 9.76
CA ALA A 28 -16.28 -7.63 9.93
C ALA A 28 -15.46 -8.42 10.95
N ILE A 29 -16.08 -9.36 11.65
CA ILE A 29 -15.44 -10.27 12.59
C ILE A 29 -15.87 -11.67 12.23
N ASP A 30 -14.88 -12.54 12.04
CA ASP A 30 -15.12 -13.97 11.98
C ASP A 30 -15.55 -14.50 13.36
N GLY A 31 -16.87 -14.67 13.49
CA GLY A 31 -17.50 -15.05 14.74
C GLY A 31 -17.16 -16.47 15.17
N HIS A 32 -16.97 -17.41 14.23
CA HIS A 32 -16.65 -18.79 14.58
C HIS A 32 -15.22 -18.93 15.10
N ILE A 33 -14.26 -18.27 14.46
CA ILE A 33 -12.87 -18.24 14.93
C ILE A 33 -12.79 -17.57 16.30
N TRP A 34 -13.42 -16.40 16.49
CA TRP A 34 -13.41 -15.72 17.79
C TRP A 34 -14.15 -16.49 18.89
N LEU A 35 -15.23 -17.19 18.56
CA LEU A 35 -15.95 -18.03 19.51
C LEU A 35 -15.06 -19.21 19.95
N TYR A 36 -14.39 -19.86 19.00
CA TYR A 36 -13.46 -20.94 19.28
C TYR A 36 -12.28 -20.47 20.15
N GLU A 37 -11.65 -19.34 19.83
CA GLU A 37 -10.59 -18.76 20.66
C GLU A 37 -11.06 -18.44 22.08
N SER A 38 -12.28 -17.90 22.21
CA SER A 38 -12.86 -17.55 23.50
C SER A 38 -13.12 -18.79 24.34
N LEU A 39 -13.63 -19.87 23.73
CA LEU A 39 -13.84 -21.17 24.37
C LEU A 39 -12.53 -21.81 24.82
N LYS A 40 -11.52 -21.86 23.95
CA LYS A 40 -10.21 -22.44 24.25
C LYS A 40 -9.46 -21.68 25.35
N GLY A 41 -9.56 -20.34 25.36
CA GLY A 41 -8.97 -19.51 26.41
C GLY A 41 -9.53 -19.82 27.80
N CYS A 42 -10.82 -20.13 27.89
CA CYS A 42 -11.48 -20.49 29.16
C CYS A 42 -11.04 -21.86 29.70
N GLU A 43 -10.73 -22.83 28.84
CA GLU A 43 -10.25 -24.16 29.27
C GLU A 43 -8.85 -24.11 29.89
N THR A 44 -7.94 -23.32 29.32
CA THR A 44 -6.54 -23.22 29.81
C THR A 44 -6.43 -22.62 31.22
N HIS A 45 -7.42 -21.83 31.63
CA HIS A 45 -7.45 -21.12 32.91
C HIS A 45 -8.20 -21.86 34.03
N HIS A 46 -8.33 -23.20 34.02
CA HIS A 46 -8.83 -24.05 35.14
C HIS A 46 -10.15 -23.64 35.84
N GLN A 47 -10.86 -22.61 35.37
CA GLN A 47 -12.14 -22.14 35.88
C GLN A 47 -13.21 -22.55 34.88
N GLN A 48 -13.78 -23.74 35.08
CA GLN A 48 -14.94 -24.23 34.36
C GLN A 48 -16.22 -23.50 34.80
N THR A 49 -16.25 -22.17 34.69
CA THR A 49 -17.52 -21.43 34.83
C THR A 49 -18.28 -21.54 33.51
N PRO A 50 -19.50 -22.10 33.50
CA PRO A 50 -20.31 -22.18 32.29
C PRO A 50 -20.54 -20.78 31.71
N ASN A 51 -20.49 -20.67 30.38
CA ASN A 51 -20.67 -19.41 29.63
C ASN A 51 -19.57 -18.33 29.79
N SER A 52 -18.42 -18.64 30.40
CA SER A 52 -17.25 -17.74 30.47
C SER A 52 -16.80 -17.17 29.11
N TYR A 53 -16.94 -17.94 28.04
CA TYR A 53 -16.62 -17.51 26.67
C TYR A 53 -17.44 -16.28 26.23
N LEU A 54 -18.68 -16.12 26.73
CA LEU A 54 -19.52 -14.95 26.42
C LEU A 54 -18.92 -13.67 26.97
N ILE A 55 -18.33 -13.72 28.17
CA ILE A 55 -17.68 -12.57 28.80
C ILE A 55 -16.45 -12.19 27.99
N THR A 56 -15.62 -13.16 27.60
CA THR A 56 -14.44 -12.91 26.76
C THR A 56 -14.83 -12.28 25.43
N PHE A 57 -15.81 -12.86 24.73
CA PHE A 57 -16.29 -12.36 23.45
C PHE A 57 -16.87 -10.94 23.59
N PHE A 58 -17.73 -10.72 24.59
CA PHE A 58 -18.34 -9.42 24.87
C PHE A 58 -17.30 -8.36 25.21
N SER A 59 -16.32 -8.67 26.05
CA SER A 59 -15.25 -7.75 26.44
C SER A 59 -14.43 -7.28 25.25
N ARG A 60 -14.13 -8.18 24.30
CA ARG A 60 -13.44 -7.84 23.04
C ARG A 60 -14.28 -6.88 22.20
N ILE A 61 -15.57 -7.17 22.04
CA ILE A 61 -16.53 -6.33 21.29
C ILE A 61 -16.71 -4.95 21.93
N GLN A 62 -16.84 -4.89 23.26
CA GLN A 62 -16.90 -3.65 24.01
C GLN A 62 -15.64 -2.82 23.76
N ARG A 63 -14.46 -3.44 23.81
CA ARG A 63 -13.19 -2.75 23.55
C ARG A 63 -13.12 -2.14 22.14
N LEU A 64 -13.63 -2.84 21.13
CA LEU A 64 -13.73 -2.28 19.77
C LEU A 64 -14.63 -1.03 19.73
N ARG A 65 -15.77 -1.07 20.43
CA ARG A 65 -16.72 0.05 20.50
C ARG A 65 -16.14 1.25 21.24
N GLU A 66 -15.36 1.03 22.30
CA GLU A 66 -14.61 2.09 23.00
C GLU A 66 -13.63 2.80 22.06
N LEU A 67 -12.97 2.05 21.16
CA LEU A 67 -12.09 2.56 20.11
C LEU A 67 -12.85 3.19 18.92
N LYS A 68 -14.19 3.29 19.01
CA LYS A 68 -15.08 3.78 17.94
C LYS A 68 -14.97 2.96 16.64
N ILE A 69 -14.68 1.67 16.75
CA ILE A 69 -14.80 0.71 15.65
C ILE A 69 -16.22 0.16 15.68
N THR A 70 -16.85 0.02 14.51
CA THR A 70 -18.19 -0.59 14.38
C THR A 70 -18.03 -2.06 13.98
N PRO A 71 -18.23 -3.02 14.89
CA PRO A 71 -18.10 -4.44 14.56
C PRO A 71 -19.38 -4.97 13.88
N ILE A 72 -19.19 -5.83 12.88
CA ILE A 72 -20.22 -6.71 12.31
C ILE A 72 -19.75 -8.14 12.48
N VAL A 73 -20.46 -8.95 13.27
CA VAL A 73 -20.05 -10.34 13.53
C VAL A 73 -20.72 -11.26 12.53
N VAL A 74 -19.93 -12.15 11.92
CA VAL A 74 -20.40 -13.11 10.92
C VAL A 74 -20.11 -14.52 11.40
N PHE A 75 -21.15 -15.36 11.47
CA PHE A 75 -21.01 -16.78 11.80
C PHE A 75 -21.32 -17.63 10.56
N ASP A 76 -20.54 -18.67 10.29
CA ASP A 76 -20.87 -19.81 9.41
C ASP A 76 -22.29 -20.36 9.62
N SER A 77 -22.84 -21.00 8.60
CA SER A 77 -24.10 -21.74 8.74
C SER A 77 -23.91 -22.97 9.64
N ILE A 78 -24.83 -23.14 10.59
CA ILE A 78 -24.88 -24.32 11.46
C ILE A 78 -25.94 -25.25 10.90
N SER A 79 -25.54 -26.30 10.19
CA SER A 79 -26.48 -27.32 9.72
C SER A 79 -26.91 -28.20 10.89
N SER A 80 -28.04 -27.88 11.51
CA SER A 80 -28.63 -28.64 12.61
C SER A 80 -29.51 -29.79 12.10
N SER A 81 -28.94 -30.81 11.44
CA SER A 81 -29.53 -32.16 11.36
C SER A 81 -28.71 -33.10 10.49
N SER A 82 -28.37 -34.24 11.09
CA SER A 82 -28.15 -35.52 10.44
C SER A 82 -29.45 -36.04 9.81
N ALA A 83 -29.74 -35.75 8.54
CA ALA A 83 -30.75 -36.44 7.71
C ALA A 83 -30.83 -35.88 6.26
N ALA A 84 -29.74 -35.97 5.50
CA ALA A 84 -29.82 -35.96 4.04
C ALA A 84 -28.83 -37.02 3.54
N GLN A 85 -29.40 -38.21 3.28
CA GLN A 85 -28.79 -39.41 2.71
C GLN A 85 -27.86 -39.07 1.53
N GLU A 86 -26.64 -39.61 1.45
CA GLU A 86 -26.38 -41.02 1.08
C GLU A 86 -27.16 -41.43 -0.17
N ALA A 87 -26.79 -40.86 -1.32
CA ALA A 87 -26.98 -41.49 -2.62
C ALA A 87 -26.01 -40.89 -3.65
N ALA A 88 -25.19 -41.77 -4.25
CA ALA A 88 -24.35 -41.59 -5.45
C ALA A 88 -23.16 -40.61 -5.33
N ASP A 89 -21.91 -40.92 -5.67
CA ASP A 89 -21.35 -42.04 -6.43
C ASP A 89 -19.85 -42.19 -6.07
N GLN A 90 -19.30 -43.36 -6.36
CA GLN A 90 -17.89 -43.73 -6.23
C GLN A 90 -16.99 -42.98 -7.21
N ASP A 91 -16.71 -41.70 -6.95
CA ASP A 91 -15.58 -41.00 -7.56
C ASP A 91 -14.70 -40.37 -6.48
N GLU A 92 -13.41 -40.67 -6.59
CA GLU A 92 -12.38 -40.49 -5.59
C GLU A 92 -12.02 -39.01 -5.36
N PHE A 93 -12.88 -38.26 -4.65
CA PHE A 93 -12.49 -37.03 -3.97
C PHE A 93 -13.47 -36.67 -2.84
N VAL A 94 -12.92 -36.63 -1.63
CA VAL A 94 -13.66 -36.85 -0.38
C VAL A 94 -14.48 -35.62 0.05
N PRO A 95 -15.71 -35.83 0.55
CA PRO A 95 -16.52 -34.82 1.22
C PRO A 95 -15.74 -34.12 2.34
N ARG A 96 -16.12 -32.87 2.64
CA ARG A 96 -15.69 -32.11 3.82
C ARG A 96 -15.62 -33.06 5.03
N LYS A 97 -14.42 -33.46 5.47
CA LYS A 97 -14.26 -33.96 6.83
C LYS A 97 -14.62 -32.75 7.67
N ARG A 98 -15.88 -32.71 8.15
CA ARG A 98 -16.34 -31.76 9.19
C ARG A 98 -15.18 -31.63 10.14
N ARG A 99 -14.79 -30.41 10.51
CA ARG A 99 -13.74 -30.15 11.51
C ARG A 99 -13.96 -31.16 12.65
N SER A 100 -13.29 -32.30 12.57
CA SER A 100 -13.37 -33.36 13.57
C SER A 100 -12.33 -32.88 14.55
N PHE A 101 -12.72 -31.82 15.26
CA PHE A 101 -12.12 -31.43 16.51
C PHE A 101 -12.17 -32.71 17.33
N GLY A 102 -11.02 -33.37 17.44
CA GLY A 102 -10.90 -34.65 18.14
C GLY A 102 -11.55 -34.55 19.51
N ASP A 103 -12.29 -35.59 19.86
CA ASP A 103 -12.78 -35.97 21.19
C ASP A 103 -13.23 -34.82 22.12
N ALA A 104 -14.56 -34.68 22.21
CA ALA A 104 -15.41 -33.73 22.94
C ALA A 104 -14.81 -32.92 24.14
N PRO A 105 -15.15 -31.61 24.22
CA PRO A 105 -16.32 -31.18 25.01
C PRO A 105 -17.25 -30.14 24.33
N PHE A 106 -17.12 -29.90 23.01
CA PHE A 106 -17.91 -28.88 22.27
C PHE A 106 -19.21 -29.39 21.64
N THR A 107 -19.96 -30.23 22.35
CA THR A 107 -21.12 -30.98 21.82
C THR A 107 -22.29 -30.10 21.37
N ASN A 108 -22.27 -28.79 21.64
CA ASN A 108 -23.35 -27.87 21.25
C ASN A 108 -22.85 -26.50 20.75
N LEU A 109 -22.01 -26.48 19.71
CA LEU A 109 -21.57 -25.24 19.04
C LEU A 109 -22.76 -24.37 18.58
N ALA A 110 -23.87 -25.00 18.20
CA ALA A 110 -25.11 -24.31 17.84
C ALA A 110 -25.63 -23.42 18.97
N ASP A 111 -25.72 -23.98 20.18
CA ASP A 111 -26.16 -23.25 21.38
C ASP A 111 -25.20 -22.10 21.73
N HIS A 112 -23.89 -22.31 21.61
CA HIS A 112 -22.90 -21.25 21.82
C HIS A 112 -23.08 -20.07 20.85
N VAL A 113 -23.35 -20.35 19.57
CA VAL A 113 -23.62 -19.29 18.57
C VAL A 113 -24.93 -18.59 18.86
N ILE A 114 -26.01 -19.33 19.21
CA ILE A 114 -27.31 -18.73 19.55
C ILE A 114 -27.18 -17.79 20.76
N LYS A 115 -26.52 -18.24 21.84
CA LYS A 115 -26.29 -17.42 23.04
C LYS A 115 -25.47 -16.18 22.74
N THR A 116 -24.38 -16.33 21.97
CA THR A 116 -23.52 -15.21 21.56
C THR A 116 -24.29 -14.23 20.67
N ASN A 117 -25.06 -14.72 19.71
CA ASN A 117 -25.90 -13.89 18.83
C ASN A 117 -26.94 -13.10 19.64
N SER A 118 -27.61 -13.75 20.61
CA SER A 118 -28.57 -13.08 21.49
C SER A 118 -27.89 -11.94 22.28
N LEU A 119 -26.74 -12.20 22.89
CA LEU A 119 -25.97 -11.20 23.64
C LEU A 119 -25.59 -10.00 22.78
N LEU A 120 -25.01 -10.25 21.61
CA LEU A 120 -24.56 -9.20 20.68
C LEU A 120 -25.71 -8.37 20.11
N THR A 121 -26.83 -9.02 19.79
CA THR A 121 -28.04 -8.34 19.30
C THR A 121 -28.57 -7.37 20.36
N HIS A 122 -28.65 -7.79 21.63
CA HIS A 122 -29.06 -6.91 22.71
C HIS A 122 -28.06 -5.78 22.98
N PHE A 123 -26.77 -5.99 22.71
CA PHE A 123 -25.74 -4.95 22.78
C PHE A 123 -25.74 -3.99 21.57
N GLY A 124 -26.63 -4.19 20.60
CA GLY A 124 -26.73 -3.36 19.40
C GLY A 124 -25.58 -3.61 18.41
N VAL A 125 -25.03 -4.81 18.37
CA VAL A 125 -24.05 -5.28 17.38
C VAL A 125 -24.76 -6.10 16.32
N LYS A 126 -24.48 -5.81 15.06
CA LYS A 126 -25.08 -6.53 13.93
C LYS A 126 -24.42 -7.90 13.81
N VAL A 127 -25.25 -8.94 13.85
CA VAL A 127 -24.84 -10.33 13.59
C VAL A 127 -25.44 -10.80 12.26
N ILE A 128 -24.64 -11.54 11.49
CA ILE A 128 -25.01 -12.15 10.21
C ILE A 128 -24.66 -13.64 10.29
N ILE A 129 -25.58 -14.48 9.82
CA ILE A 129 -25.29 -15.90 9.60
C ILE A 129 -25.04 -16.08 8.10
N ALA A 130 -23.84 -16.51 7.73
CA ALA A 130 -23.44 -16.78 6.36
C ALA A 130 -24.17 -18.04 5.84
N PRO A 131 -24.51 -18.11 4.54
CA PRO A 131 -25.09 -19.32 3.97
C PRO A 131 -24.05 -20.46 3.86
N GLY A 132 -22.78 -20.12 3.60
CA GLY A 132 -21.64 -21.03 3.65
C GLY A 132 -20.66 -20.61 4.75
N ASP A 133 -19.41 -20.38 4.35
CA ASP A 133 -18.33 -20.02 5.25
C ASP A 133 -18.37 -18.52 5.64
N GLY A 134 -18.19 -18.25 6.93
CA GLY A 134 -18.28 -16.90 7.49
C GLY A 134 -17.23 -15.96 6.91
N GLU A 135 -16.01 -16.44 6.69
CA GLU A 135 -14.93 -15.67 6.06
C GLU A 135 -15.26 -15.24 4.63
N ALA A 136 -15.91 -16.12 3.86
CA ALA A 136 -16.37 -15.80 2.52
C ALA A 136 -17.42 -14.68 2.56
N GLN A 137 -18.34 -14.74 3.52
CA GLN A 137 -19.31 -13.68 3.73
C GLN A 137 -18.64 -12.38 4.22
N CYS A 138 -17.61 -12.44 5.06
CA CYS A 138 -16.80 -11.28 5.44
C CYS A 138 -16.12 -10.64 4.23
N ALA A 139 -15.48 -11.44 3.38
CA ALA A 139 -14.84 -10.99 2.14
C ALA A 139 -15.86 -10.31 1.21
N ARG A 140 -17.06 -10.89 1.09
CA ARG A 140 -18.16 -10.31 0.32
C ARG A 140 -18.64 -8.97 0.89
N LEU A 141 -18.71 -8.82 2.21
CA LEU A 141 -19.07 -7.54 2.84
C LEU A 141 -18.02 -6.45 2.57
N GLU A 142 -16.74 -6.81 2.51
CA GLU A 142 -15.66 -5.88 2.13
C GLU A 142 -15.79 -5.48 0.66
N GLU A 143 -16.05 -6.45 -0.23
CA GLU A 143 -16.26 -6.20 -1.65
C GLU A 143 -17.46 -5.28 -1.92
N LEU A 144 -18.55 -5.44 -1.17
CA LEU A 144 -19.73 -4.57 -1.23
C LEU A 144 -19.51 -3.19 -0.57
N GLY A 145 -18.33 -2.93 0.01
CA GLY A 145 -17.99 -1.65 0.65
C GLY A 145 -18.68 -1.42 2.01
N VAL A 146 -19.26 -2.46 2.61
CA VAL A 146 -19.98 -2.39 3.89
C VAL A 146 -18.99 -2.34 5.07
N VAL A 147 -17.87 -3.06 4.94
CA VAL A 147 -16.79 -3.10 5.92
C VAL A 147 -15.47 -2.72 5.27
N SER A 148 -14.54 -2.19 6.06
CA SER A 148 -13.19 -1.81 5.62
C SER A 148 -12.18 -2.96 5.70
N GLY A 149 -12.64 -4.16 6.04
CA GLY A 149 -11.84 -5.37 6.22
C GLY A 149 -12.42 -6.29 7.30
N CYS A 150 -11.72 -7.40 7.55
CA CYS A 150 -12.14 -8.44 8.49
C CYS A 150 -11.13 -8.66 9.60
N ILE A 151 -11.61 -8.89 10.81
CA ILE A 151 -10.84 -9.38 11.94
C ILE A 151 -10.94 -10.91 11.94
N THR A 152 -9.85 -11.57 11.56
CA THR A 152 -9.74 -13.04 11.57
C THR A 152 -8.27 -13.46 11.65
N THR A 153 -8.03 -14.68 12.13
CA THR A 153 -6.72 -15.36 12.08
C THR A 153 -6.68 -16.43 11.00
N ASP A 154 -7.77 -16.64 10.28
CA ASP A 154 -7.82 -17.59 9.18
C ASP A 154 -7.41 -16.89 7.87
N PHE A 155 -6.58 -17.58 7.10
CA PHE A 155 -6.00 -17.04 5.88
C PHE A 155 -6.92 -17.26 4.68
N ASP A 156 -7.89 -18.17 4.80
CA ASP A 156 -8.87 -18.47 3.76
C ASP A 156 -9.71 -17.24 3.37
N TYR A 157 -9.84 -16.26 4.26
CA TYR A 157 -10.34 -14.91 3.97
C TYR A 157 -9.81 -14.31 2.66
N PHE A 158 -8.50 -14.43 2.38
CA PHE A 158 -7.91 -13.93 1.14
C PHE A 158 -8.28 -14.78 -0.08
N LEU A 159 -8.44 -16.09 0.10
CA LEU A 159 -8.85 -17.03 -0.96
C LEU A 159 -10.27 -16.70 -1.44
N PHE A 160 -11.16 -16.32 -0.52
CA PHE A 160 -12.51 -15.87 -0.83
C PHE A 160 -12.58 -14.44 -1.40
N GLY A 161 -11.46 -13.73 -1.51
CA GLY A 161 -11.38 -12.40 -2.12
C GLY A 161 -11.35 -11.23 -1.16
N GLY A 162 -11.16 -11.49 0.14
CA GLY A 162 -10.86 -10.45 1.12
C GLY A 162 -9.57 -9.70 0.77
N LYS A 163 -9.52 -8.40 1.07
CA LYS A 163 -8.42 -7.50 0.74
C LYS A 163 -7.68 -7.01 1.98
N ASN A 164 -8.37 -6.79 3.09
CA ASN A 164 -7.79 -6.29 4.33
C ASN A 164 -8.11 -7.19 5.52
N LEU A 165 -7.10 -7.92 6.01
CA LEU A 165 -7.18 -8.76 7.20
C LEU A 165 -6.51 -8.04 8.37
N TYR A 166 -7.18 -8.01 9.51
CA TYR A 166 -6.64 -7.48 10.77
C TYR A 166 -6.57 -8.59 11.82
N ARG A 167 -5.41 -8.74 12.47
CA ARG A 167 -5.24 -9.61 13.64
C ARG A 167 -5.13 -8.76 14.89
N PHE A 168 -6.05 -9.01 15.83
CA PHE A 168 -6.10 -8.31 17.10
C PHE A 168 -5.50 -9.19 18.18
N ASP A 169 -4.34 -8.79 18.71
CA ASP A 169 -3.65 -9.54 19.75
C ASP A 169 -4.13 -9.02 21.12
N PHE A 170 -5.09 -9.73 21.72
CA PHE A 170 -5.59 -9.45 23.08
C PHE A 170 -4.76 -10.22 24.11
N THR A 171 -4.31 -9.57 25.18
CA THR A 171 -3.79 -10.28 26.36
C THR A 171 -4.86 -10.40 27.43
N ALA A 172 -4.89 -11.58 28.05
CA ALA A 172 -5.64 -11.80 29.28
C ALA A 172 -4.85 -11.19 30.44
N ILE A 173 -5.36 -10.09 31.02
CA ILE A 173 -4.80 -9.53 32.26
C ILE A 173 -5.51 -10.12 33.48
N ASN A 174 -6.80 -10.45 33.33
CA ASN A 174 -7.64 -11.32 34.16
C ASN A 174 -9.07 -11.24 33.59
N MET A 175 -9.93 -12.23 33.89
CA MET A 175 -11.33 -12.26 33.42
C MET A 175 -12.14 -11.00 33.80
N PHE A 176 -11.68 -10.27 34.81
CA PHE A 176 -12.39 -9.16 35.47
C PHE A 176 -11.92 -7.74 35.09
N SER A 177 -10.78 -7.58 34.41
CA SER A 177 -10.17 -6.26 34.12
C SER A 177 -10.39 -5.73 32.70
N GLY A 178 -11.22 -6.41 31.90
CA GLY A 178 -11.43 -6.10 30.48
C GLY A 178 -10.26 -6.55 29.59
N ALA A 179 -10.53 -6.77 28.30
CA ALA A 179 -9.53 -7.22 27.34
C ALA A 179 -8.59 -6.05 26.97
N ARG A 180 -7.28 -6.17 27.25
CA ARG A 180 -6.29 -5.21 26.77
C ARG A 180 -5.84 -5.60 25.38
N LEU A 181 -6.11 -4.72 24.42
CA LEU A 181 -5.57 -4.82 23.07
C LEU A 181 -4.12 -4.33 23.09
N HIS A 182 -3.16 -5.22 22.82
CA HIS A 182 -1.74 -4.84 22.77
C HIS A 182 -1.37 -4.23 21.43
N ASP A 183 -1.71 -4.95 20.37
CA ASP A 183 -1.26 -4.64 19.03
C ASP A 183 -2.31 -5.09 18.02
N VAL A 184 -2.32 -4.39 16.88
CA VAL A 184 -3.06 -4.81 15.69
C VAL A 184 -2.07 -5.01 14.56
N THR A 185 -2.15 -6.18 13.95
CA THR A 185 -1.40 -6.52 12.74
C THR A 185 -2.34 -6.45 11.55
N HIS A 186 -1.95 -5.76 10.48
CA HIS A 186 -2.72 -5.64 9.24
C HIS A 186 -1.97 -6.33 8.11
N LEU A 187 -2.72 -7.11 7.34
CA LEU A 187 -2.28 -7.75 6.12
C LEU A 187 -3.16 -7.28 4.97
N SER A 188 -2.55 -6.77 3.90
CA SER A 188 -3.25 -6.23 2.74
C SER A 188 -2.90 -7.01 1.48
N LEU A 189 -3.91 -7.48 0.75
CA LEU A 189 -3.74 -8.18 -0.53
C LEU A 189 -3.06 -7.27 -1.56
N GLY A 190 -3.41 -5.98 -1.59
CA GLY A 190 -2.78 -5.02 -2.50
C GLY A 190 -1.28 -4.87 -2.25
N ARG A 191 -0.86 -4.91 -0.98
CA ARG A 191 0.56 -4.88 -0.62
C ARG A 191 1.28 -6.18 -0.96
N MET A 192 0.64 -7.33 -0.74
CA MET A 192 1.16 -8.63 -1.19
C MET A 192 1.37 -8.64 -2.70
N ASN A 193 0.45 -8.04 -3.47
CA ASN A 193 0.59 -7.93 -4.92
C ASN A 193 1.80 -7.03 -5.30
N ILE A 194 1.92 -5.85 -4.69
CA ILE A 194 3.02 -4.92 -4.98
C ILE A 194 4.39 -5.50 -4.61
N GLU A 195 4.54 -6.04 -3.41
CA GLU A 195 5.84 -6.47 -2.87
C GLU A 195 6.25 -7.87 -3.30
N LYS A 196 5.28 -8.76 -3.54
CA LYS A 196 5.53 -10.18 -3.80
C LYS A 196 4.94 -10.69 -5.11
N LYS A 197 4.22 -9.87 -5.88
CA LYS A 197 3.56 -10.28 -7.14
C LYS A 197 2.57 -11.44 -6.93
N VAL A 198 1.82 -11.36 -5.84
CA VAL A 198 0.83 -12.37 -5.44
C VAL A 198 -0.54 -11.72 -5.34
N ALA A 199 -1.48 -12.19 -6.17
CA ALA A 199 -2.90 -11.85 -6.13
C ALA A 199 -3.74 -13.07 -5.69
N ARG A 200 -5.06 -12.90 -5.61
CA ARG A 200 -6.00 -13.96 -5.19
C ARG A 200 -5.82 -15.28 -5.98
N PRO A 201 -5.69 -15.28 -7.32
CA PRO A 201 -5.53 -16.53 -8.05
C PRO A 201 -4.29 -17.34 -7.63
N HIS A 202 -3.19 -16.64 -7.35
CA HIS A 202 -1.93 -17.23 -6.88
C HIS A 202 -2.06 -17.82 -5.49
N LEU A 203 -2.82 -17.17 -4.60
CA LEU A 203 -3.11 -17.68 -3.27
C LEU A 203 -3.99 -18.94 -3.34
N ILE A 204 -4.98 -18.98 -4.24
CA ILE A 204 -5.80 -20.18 -4.46
C ILE A 204 -4.93 -21.32 -5.00
N ALA A 205 -4.09 -21.08 -6.01
CA ALA A 205 -3.15 -22.08 -6.50
C ALA A 205 -2.21 -22.57 -5.38
N THR A 206 -1.74 -21.68 -4.52
CA THR A 206 -0.92 -22.00 -3.33
C THR A 206 -1.67 -22.92 -2.37
N ALA A 207 -2.94 -22.61 -2.08
CA ALA A 207 -3.79 -23.40 -1.19
C ALA A 207 -3.99 -24.82 -1.73
N ILE A 208 -4.23 -24.96 -3.04
CA ILE A 208 -4.38 -26.27 -3.70
C ILE A 208 -3.06 -27.05 -3.67
N LEU A 209 -1.91 -26.41 -3.92
CA LEU A 209 -0.61 -27.09 -3.93
C LEU A 209 -0.17 -27.58 -2.54
N LEU A 210 -0.36 -26.77 -1.49
CA LEU A 210 0.01 -27.11 -0.11
C LEU A 210 -1.02 -28.00 0.58
N GLY A 211 -2.26 -27.96 0.10
CA GLY A 211 -3.41 -28.56 0.74
C GLY A 211 -4.20 -27.53 1.54
N CYS A 212 -5.53 -27.58 1.38
CA CYS A 212 -6.48 -26.68 2.03
C CYS A 212 -7.76 -27.42 2.45
N ASP A 213 -8.69 -26.71 3.08
CA ASP A 213 -9.91 -27.33 3.62
C ASP A 213 -10.77 -28.01 2.53
N TYR A 214 -10.78 -27.49 1.29
CA TYR A 214 -11.46 -28.11 0.14
C TYR A 214 -10.56 -29.02 -0.72
N TYR A 215 -9.25 -29.11 -0.46
CA TYR A 215 -8.30 -30.00 -1.14
C TYR A 215 -7.19 -30.46 -0.20
N GLN A 216 -7.53 -31.35 0.73
CA GLN A 216 -6.69 -31.63 1.91
C GLN A 216 -5.34 -32.29 1.60
N ARG A 217 -5.26 -33.14 0.57
CA ARG A 217 -4.03 -33.90 0.27
C ARG A 217 -2.93 -33.02 -0.32
N GLY A 218 -3.27 -31.91 -0.97
CA GLY A 218 -2.33 -31.11 -1.73
C GLY A 218 -1.53 -31.94 -2.75
N VAL A 219 -0.35 -31.44 -3.13
CA VAL A 219 0.64 -32.20 -3.90
C VAL A 219 1.82 -32.55 -2.98
N GLN A 220 2.17 -33.83 -2.90
CA GLN A 220 3.25 -34.26 -2.01
C GLN A 220 4.60 -33.68 -2.45
N ASN A 221 5.48 -33.43 -1.47
CA ASN A 221 6.82 -32.83 -1.64
C ASN A 221 6.81 -31.37 -2.12
N ILE A 222 5.66 -30.69 -2.03
CA ILE A 222 5.57 -29.24 -2.19
C ILE A 222 5.48 -28.59 -0.81
N GLY A 223 6.45 -27.74 -0.49
CA GLY A 223 6.43 -26.86 0.68
C GLY A 223 6.35 -25.39 0.26
N ILE A 224 6.14 -24.49 1.22
CA ILE A 224 5.89 -23.07 0.98
C ILE A 224 6.96 -22.40 0.09
N ILE A 225 8.25 -22.74 0.29
CA ILE A 225 9.36 -22.22 -0.53
C ILE A 225 9.23 -22.69 -1.99
N THR A 226 8.87 -23.95 -2.19
CA THR A 226 8.66 -24.50 -3.53
C THR A 226 7.47 -23.84 -4.22
N VAL A 227 6.41 -23.51 -3.47
CA VAL A 227 5.27 -22.78 -4.04
C VAL A 227 5.68 -21.39 -4.54
N PHE A 228 6.46 -20.63 -3.78
CA PHE A 228 6.92 -19.33 -4.27
C PHE A 228 7.84 -19.45 -5.48
N ASP A 229 8.64 -20.50 -5.56
CA ASP A 229 9.39 -20.81 -6.77
C ASP A 229 8.46 -21.12 -7.96
N ILE A 230 7.34 -21.82 -7.72
CA ILE A 230 6.33 -22.11 -8.75
C ILE A 230 5.63 -20.83 -9.20
N LEU A 231 5.13 -20.02 -8.26
CA LEU A 231 4.43 -18.78 -8.58
C LEU A 231 5.31 -17.79 -9.35
N ALA A 232 6.59 -17.70 -9.00
CA ALA A 232 7.52 -16.80 -9.70
C ALA A 232 7.78 -17.21 -11.16
N GLU A 233 7.59 -18.47 -11.54
CA GLU A 233 7.85 -18.96 -12.91
C GLU A 233 6.57 -19.20 -13.72
N PHE A 234 5.46 -19.51 -13.05
CA PHE A 234 4.21 -19.93 -13.69
C PHE A 234 3.01 -19.04 -13.34
N GLY A 235 3.18 -18.06 -12.46
CA GLY A 235 2.13 -17.24 -11.89
C GLY A 235 1.94 -15.86 -12.52
N ASP A 236 2.26 -15.62 -13.79
CA ASP A 236 1.87 -14.39 -14.51
C ASP A 236 2.10 -13.06 -13.75
N ASP A 237 3.21 -12.92 -13.02
CA ASP A 237 3.67 -11.72 -12.31
C ASP A 237 2.61 -10.96 -11.48
N GLY A 238 1.71 -11.68 -10.81
CA GLY A 238 0.70 -11.07 -9.91
C GLY A 238 -0.54 -10.52 -10.63
N CYS A 239 -0.79 -10.95 -11.87
CA CYS A 239 -2.01 -10.61 -12.61
C CYS A 239 -3.28 -11.05 -11.86
N GLU A 240 -4.19 -10.11 -11.58
CA GLU A 240 -5.44 -10.39 -10.86
C GLU A 240 -6.45 -11.20 -11.68
N GLU A 241 -6.32 -11.16 -13.01
CA GLU A 241 -7.20 -11.88 -13.96
C GLU A 241 -6.69 -13.29 -14.28
N ALA A 242 -5.56 -13.72 -13.68
CA ALA A 242 -5.06 -15.07 -13.86
C ALA A 242 -6.04 -16.12 -13.36
N ASP A 243 -6.07 -17.28 -14.01
CA ASP A 243 -6.85 -18.44 -13.55
C ASP A 243 -5.94 -19.37 -12.72
N PRO A 244 -6.30 -19.71 -11.46
CA PRO A 244 -5.53 -20.67 -10.66
C PRO A 244 -5.29 -21.99 -11.39
N GLN A 245 -6.27 -22.47 -12.16
CA GLN A 245 -6.19 -23.73 -12.89
C GLN A 245 -5.07 -23.67 -13.94
N VAL A 246 -4.92 -22.54 -14.63
CA VAL A 246 -3.87 -22.33 -15.65
C VAL A 246 -2.48 -22.34 -15.02
N ILE A 247 -2.32 -21.74 -13.83
CA ILE A 247 -1.04 -21.77 -13.10
C ILE A 247 -0.66 -23.22 -12.73
N LEU A 248 -1.63 -23.98 -12.21
CA LEU A 248 -1.43 -25.38 -11.84
C LEU A 248 -1.12 -26.26 -13.06
N ASP A 249 -1.81 -26.05 -14.17
CA ASP A 249 -1.65 -26.80 -15.43
C ASP A 249 -0.27 -26.56 -16.04
N ARG A 250 0.15 -25.29 -16.18
CA ARG A 250 1.48 -24.92 -16.69
C ARG A 250 2.60 -25.54 -15.85
N PHE A 251 2.49 -25.49 -14.52
CA PHE A 251 3.45 -26.11 -13.62
C PHE A 251 3.49 -27.63 -13.80
N SER A 252 2.33 -28.28 -13.75
CA SER A 252 2.19 -29.74 -13.85
C SER A 252 2.74 -30.28 -15.17
N SER A 253 2.33 -29.70 -16.31
CA SER A 253 2.76 -30.12 -17.64
C SER A 253 4.26 -29.91 -17.87
N TYR A 254 4.83 -28.83 -17.32
CA TYR A 254 6.26 -28.58 -17.42
C TYR A 254 7.10 -29.60 -16.63
N VAL A 255 6.70 -29.92 -15.41
CA VAL A 255 7.39 -30.90 -14.55
C VAL A 255 7.23 -32.33 -15.07
N ARG A 256 6.05 -32.68 -15.61
CA ARG A 256 5.79 -33.98 -16.25
C ARG A 256 6.48 -34.15 -17.60
N ARG A 257 7.16 -33.11 -18.10
CA ARG A 257 7.86 -33.08 -19.39
C ARG A 257 6.94 -33.22 -20.60
N GLU A 258 5.66 -32.91 -20.44
CA GLU A 258 4.72 -32.76 -21.56
C GLU A 258 5.11 -31.57 -22.44
N ILE A 259 5.70 -30.54 -21.82
CA ILE A 259 6.28 -29.37 -22.50
C ILE A 259 7.81 -29.51 -22.53
N PRO A 260 8.49 -29.30 -23.67
CA PRO A 260 9.95 -29.36 -23.75
C PRO A 260 10.61 -28.20 -22.99
N ALA A 261 11.78 -28.45 -22.41
CA ALA A 261 12.59 -27.39 -21.81
C ALA A 261 13.21 -26.54 -22.93
N ARG A 262 13.29 -25.22 -22.71
CA ARG A 262 13.85 -24.26 -23.68
C ARG A 262 15.20 -23.73 -23.21
N SER A 263 15.97 -23.15 -24.14
CA SER A 263 17.28 -22.58 -23.79
C SER A 263 17.17 -21.33 -22.91
N GLU A 264 16.02 -20.65 -22.96
CA GLU A 264 15.72 -19.45 -22.16
C GLU A 264 15.11 -19.76 -20.78
N ASP A 265 14.88 -21.04 -20.45
CA ASP A 265 14.29 -21.40 -19.16
C ASP A 265 15.22 -21.03 -17.99
N SER A 266 14.65 -20.42 -16.94
CA SER A 266 15.41 -19.99 -15.76
C SER A 266 16.00 -21.19 -15.00
N SER A 267 17.09 -20.95 -14.26
CA SER A 267 17.71 -21.98 -13.41
C SER A 267 16.73 -22.54 -12.36
N ARG A 268 15.79 -21.70 -11.88
CA ARG A 268 14.74 -22.12 -10.95
C ARG A 268 13.76 -23.08 -11.63
N LYS A 269 13.31 -22.74 -12.85
CA LYS A 269 12.41 -23.57 -13.65
C LYS A 269 13.02 -24.93 -13.96
N LEU A 270 14.31 -24.97 -14.35
CA LEU A 270 15.06 -26.21 -14.55
C LEU A 270 15.20 -27.04 -13.26
N ARG A 271 15.43 -26.38 -12.11
CA ARG A 271 15.47 -27.06 -10.79
C ARG A 271 14.13 -27.69 -10.43
N LEU A 272 13.01 -26.99 -10.67
CA LEU A 272 11.68 -27.54 -10.48
C LEU A 272 11.46 -28.77 -11.37
N ARG A 273 11.85 -28.73 -12.65
CA ARG A 273 11.76 -29.87 -13.57
C ARG A 273 12.56 -31.10 -13.12
N GLY A 274 13.68 -30.88 -12.43
CA GLY A 274 14.54 -31.95 -11.92
C GLY A 274 14.02 -32.60 -10.62
N LYS A 275 13.09 -31.97 -9.92
CA LYS A 275 12.56 -32.46 -8.63
C LYS A 275 11.44 -33.48 -8.87
N LYS A 276 11.37 -34.49 -8.01
CA LYS A 276 10.29 -35.49 -8.03
C LYS A 276 9.10 -35.00 -7.21
N PHE A 277 7.94 -34.94 -7.85
CA PHE A 277 6.66 -34.62 -7.22
C PHE A 277 5.69 -35.78 -7.42
N ASN A 278 4.90 -36.09 -6.40
CA ASN A 278 3.85 -37.11 -6.51
C ASN A 278 2.51 -36.37 -6.68
N PHE A 279 2.07 -36.28 -7.93
CA PHE A 279 0.78 -35.69 -8.26
C PHE A 279 -0.34 -36.71 -8.05
N PRO A 280 -1.46 -36.30 -7.46
CA PRO A 280 -2.69 -37.11 -7.45
C PRO A 280 -3.17 -37.41 -8.87
N GLU A 281 -3.92 -38.49 -9.04
CA GLU A 281 -4.44 -38.90 -10.34
C GLU A 281 -5.33 -37.80 -10.95
N GLY A 282 -5.16 -37.55 -12.25
CA GLY A 282 -5.87 -36.50 -12.97
C GLY A 282 -5.48 -35.06 -12.59
N PHE A 283 -4.55 -34.81 -11.68
CA PHE A 283 -4.14 -33.45 -11.32
C PHE A 283 -3.53 -32.70 -12.53
N PRO A 284 -3.80 -31.40 -12.73
CA PRO A 284 -4.73 -30.56 -11.95
C PRO A 284 -6.17 -30.60 -12.47
N ASN A 285 -6.43 -31.24 -13.61
CA ASN A 285 -7.73 -31.21 -14.31
C ASN A 285 -8.76 -32.20 -13.78
N CYS A 286 -8.56 -32.74 -12.57
CA CYS A 286 -9.53 -33.59 -11.90
C CYS A 286 -10.67 -32.76 -11.29
N THR A 287 -11.87 -33.36 -11.24
CA THR A 287 -13.10 -32.76 -10.70
C THR A 287 -12.90 -32.20 -9.29
N ALA A 288 -12.09 -32.90 -8.50
CA ALA A 288 -11.61 -32.49 -7.19
C ALA A 288 -11.06 -31.06 -7.10
N VAL A 289 -10.04 -30.77 -7.91
CA VAL A 289 -9.36 -29.47 -7.93
C VAL A 289 -10.30 -28.42 -8.50
N GLY A 290 -11.01 -28.74 -9.59
CA GLY A 290 -11.99 -27.83 -10.18
C GLY A 290 -13.08 -27.40 -9.19
N ASN A 291 -13.60 -28.35 -8.40
CA ASN A 291 -14.57 -28.06 -7.33
C ASN A 291 -13.96 -27.19 -6.24
N ALA A 292 -12.74 -27.48 -5.78
CA ALA A 292 -12.06 -26.69 -4.75
C ALA A 292 -11.80 -25.24 -5.20
N VAL A 293 -11.32 -25.05 -6.44
CA VAL A 293 -11.13 -23.72 -7.04
C VAL A 293 -12.47 -22.98 -7.15
N LYS A 294 -13.53 -23.68 -7.58
CA LYS A 294 -14.89 -23.11 -7.68
C LYS A 294 -15.42 -22.65 -6.32
N MET A 295 -15.19 -23.40 -5.25
CA MET A 295 -15.62 -23.02 -3.90
C MET A 295 -14.99 -21.70 -3.43
N TYR A 296 -13.70 -21.48 -3.70
CA TYR A 296 -13.05 -20.23 -3.35
C TYR A 296 -13.39 -19.09 -4.30
N MET A 297 -13.55 -19.34 -5.60
CA MET A 297 -13.85 -18.29 -6.60
C MET A 297 -15.31 -17.83 -6.56
N GLN A 298 -16.24 -18.75 -6.33
CA GLN A 298 -17.68 -18.52 -6.33
C GLN A 298 -18.33 -19.07 -5.04
N PRO A 299 -17.97 -18.54 -3.85
CA PRO A 299 -18.50 -19.04 -2.60
C PRO A 299 -19.99 -18.72 -2.44
N ALA A 300 -20.69 -19.56 -1.68
CA ALA A 300 -22.07 -19.28 -1.29
C ALA A 300 -22.10 -18.13 -0.27
N VAL A 301 -22.53 -16.94 -0.71
CA VAL A 301 -22.60 -15.72 0.11
C VAL A 301 -23.91 -14.96 -0.13
N CYS A 302 -24.37 -14.22 0.87
CA CYS A 302 -25.48 -13.30 0.75
C CYS A 302 -25.03 -11.99 0.09
N ASN A 303 -25.76 -11.56 -0.92
CA ASN A 303 -25.49 -10.34 -1.70
C ASN A 303 -26.22 -9.10 -1.19
N GLN A 304 -27.12 -9.25 -0.21
CA GLN A 304 -27.89 -8.13 0.31
C GLN A 304 -27.04 -7.26 1.23
N ILE A 305 -26.99 -5.95 0.95
CA ILE A 305 -26.32 -4.99 1.82
C ILE A 305 -27.08 -4.95 3.15
N PRO A 306 -26.45 -5.33 4.28
CA PRO A 306 -27.12 -5.33 5.57
C PRO A 306 -27.40 -3.88 5.98
N ARG A 307 -28.64 -3.59 6.39
CA ARG A 307 -28.99 -2.29 7.00
C ARG A 307 -28.30 -2.19 8.37
N ILE A 308 -27.29 -1.33 8.45
CA ILE A 308 -26.61 -1.01 9.71
C ILE A 308 -27.45 0.06 10.42
N SER A 309 -28.45 -0.37 11.20
CA SER A 309 -29.19 0.54 12.08
C SER A 309 -28.57 0.53 13.47
N SER A 310 -28.37 1.72 14.05
CA SER A 310 -27.90 1.90 15.41
C SER A 310 -29.02 1.52 16.38
N GLN A 311 -29.14 0.24 16.72
CA GLN A 311 -30.05 -0.18 17.78
C GLN A 311 -29.49 0.28 19.13
N ILE A 312 -30.36 0.88 19.96
CA ILE A 312 -30.01 1.28 21.32
C ILE A 312 -29.75 0.01 22.13
N PRO A 313 -28.57 -0.14 22.77
CA PRO A 313 -28.26 -1.34 23.54
C PRO A 313 -29.22 -1.51 24.72
N ASN A 314 -29.75 -2.72 24.89
CA ASN A 314 -30.53 -3.11 26.07
C ASN A 314 -29.59 -3.69 27.13
N PHE A 315 -29.02 -2.79 27.95
CA PHE A 315 -28.05 -3.18 28.98
C PHE A 315 -28.63 -4.09 30.06
N GLN A 316 -29.94 -4.04 30.35
CA GLN A 316 -30.58 -4.91 31.34
C GLN A 316 -30.58 -6.38 30.88
N LYS A 317 -30.90 -6.63 29.60
CA LYS A 317 -30.85 -7.99 29.04
C LYS A 317 -29.42 -8.49 28.84
N VAL A 318 -28.49 -7.59 28.50
CA VAL A 318 -27.06 -7.93 28.44
C VAL A 318 -26.57 -8.36 29.83
N GLU A 319 -26.95 -7.61 30.88
CA GLU A 319 -26.66 -7.95 32.27
C GLU A 319 -27.27 -9.28 32.69
N GLU A 320 -28.53 -9.54 32.34
CA GLU A 320 -29.19 -10.82 32.62
C GLU A 320 -28.49 -12.02 31.97
N ILE A 321 -28.11 -11.91 30.68
CA ILE A 321 -27.40 -12.98 29.96
C ILE A 321 -26.01 -13.21 30.55
N LEU A 322 -25.32 -12.15 30.95
CA LEU A 322 -24.00 -12.24 31.59
C LEU A 322 -24.11 -12.68 33.06
N SER A 323 -25.15 -12.31 33.81
CA SER A 323 -25.33 -12.70 35.22
C SER A 323 -25.75 -14.16 35.36
N GLN A 324 -26.46 -14.72 34.37
CA GLN A 324 -26.74 -16.16 34.25
C GLN A 324 -25.45 -17.00 34.09
N SER A 325 -24.29 -16.38 33.84
CA SER A 325 -22.97 -17.03 33.89
C SER A 325 -22.34 -17.08 35.29
N HIS A 326 -23.09 -16.72 36.35
CA HIS A 326 -22.67 -16.68 37.76
C HIS A 326 -21.43 -15.83 38.05
N ILE A 327 -21.43 -14.57 37.58
CA ILE A 327 -20.43 -13.57 37.98
C ILE A 327 -21.14 -12.24 38.33
N ASN A 328 -21.57 -12.11 39.58
CA ASN A 328 -22.29 -10.93 40.10
C ASN A 328 -21.41 -9.67 40.30
N GLU A 329 -20.12 -9.71 39.96
CA GLU A 329 -19.20 -8.58 40.23
C GLU A 329 -18.86 -7.70 39.00
N PHE A 330 -19.29 -8.08 37.78
CA PHE A 330 -18.96 -7.34 36.55
C PHE A 330 -19.65 -5.97 36.44
N PHE A 331 -20.86 -5.80 37.00
CA PHE A 331 -21.63 -4.55 36.88
C PHE A 331 -21.33 -3.51 37.96
N ALA A 332 -20.59 -3.86 39.01
CA ALA A 332 -20.24 -2.93 40.10
C ALA A 332 -19.17 -1.90 39.68
N THR A 333 -18.30 -2.24 38.72
CA THR A 333 -17.20 -1.37 38.28
C THR A 333 -17.56 -0.44 37.11
N THR A 334 -18.62 -0.74 36.36
CA THR A 334 -19.05 0.06 35.19
C THR A 334 -19.94 1.25 35.59
N ARG A 335 -20.60 1.19 36.76
CA ARG A 335 -21.42 2.30 37.29
C ARG A 335 -20.61 3.45 37.89
N THR A 336 -19.34 3.26 38.25
CA THR A 336 -18.56 4.24 39.03
C THR A 336 -17.67 5.17 38.19
N LYS A 337 -17.72 5.11 36.85
CA LYS A 337 -16.90 5.92 35.94
C LYS A 337 -17.69 6.89 35.05
N THR A 338 -18.78 7.47 35.55
CA THR A 338 -19.30 8.74 35.02
C THR A 338 -18.98 9.84 36.03
N PRO A 339 -17.92 10.66 35.84
CA PRO A 339 -17.72 11.80 36.70
C PRO A 339 -18.83 12.83 36.42
N ASN A 340 -19.64 13.08 37.44
CA ASN A 340 -20.48 14.28 37.52
C ASN A 340 -19.58 15.50 37.37
N PHE A 341 -19.75 16.25 36.28
CA PHE A 341 -19.17 17.58 36.15
C PHE A 341 -19.95 18.55 37.04
N SER A 342 -19.29 19.08 38.07
CA SER A 342 -19.65 20.37 38.67
C SER A 342 -18.54 21.36 38.30
N PRO A 343 -18.84 22.51 37.68
CA PRO A 343 -17.81 23.47 37.31
C PRO A 343 -17.28 24.16 38.58
N ILE A 344 -15.98 24.01 38.83
CA ILE A 344 -15.25 24.89 39.72
C ILE A 344 -14.66 25.96 38.81
N VAL A 345 -15.13 27.20 39.01
CA VAL A 345 -14.83 28.45 38.28
C VAL A 345 -15.79 28.77 37.12
N GLU A 346 -16.45 29.94 37.23
CA GLU A 346 -17.32 30.48 36.19
C GLU A 346 -16.53 30.80 34.91
N PRO A 347 -17.09 30.53 33.72
CA PRO A 347 -16.42 30.74 32.45
C PRO A 347 -16.21 32.23 32.18
N CYS A 348 -14.97 32.61 31.85
CA CYS A 348 -14.68 33.93 31.31
C CYS A 348 -15.30 34.06 29.92
N LYS A 349 -16.10 35.11 29.70
CA LYS A 349 -16.97 35.25 28.53
C LYS A 349 -16.26 35.84 27.30
N SER A 350 -15.01 36.28 27.43
CA SER A 350 -14.24 36.88 26.34
C SER A 350 -12.72 36.67 26.46
N ALA A 351 -12.01 36.81 25.34
CA ALA A 351 -10.55 36.76 25.27
C ALA A 351 -9.87 37.90 26.05
N ASP A 352 -10.53 39.05 26.18
CA ASP A 352 -10.01 40.20 26.93
C ASP A 352 -10.06 39.96 28.46
N ASP A 353 -11.05 39.21 28.95
CA ASP A 353 -11.12 38.78 30.35
C ASP A 353 -9.99 37.79 30.69
N TYR A 354 -9.65 36.91 29.76
CA TYR A 354 -8.52 35.98 29.89
C TYR A 354 -7.18 36.73 29.95
N ILE A 355 -6.98 37.74 29.09
CA ILE A 355 -5.77 38.57 29.08
C ILE A 355 -5.66 39.40 30.38
N SER A 356 -6.77 39.94 30.89
CA SER A 356 -6.82 40.68 32.16
C SER A 356 -6.47 39.79 33.37
N ALA A 357 -7.03 38.58 33.44
CA ALA A 357 -6.76 37.62 34.51
C ALA A 357 -5.29 37.16 34.50
N ASN A 358 -4.73 36.89 33.31
CA ASN A 358 -3.35 36.46 33.15
C ASN A 358 -2.33 37.59 33.48
N ASN A 359 -2.65 38.83 33.12
CA ASN A 359 -1.84 40.00 33.49
C ASN A 359 -1.88 40.30 34.99
N ASN A 360 -3.02 40.09 35.67
CA ASN A 360 -3.13 40.20 37.13
C ASN A 360 -2.34 39.08 37.85
N TRP A 361 -2.33 37.87 37.30
CA TRP A 361 -1.54 36.76 37.81
C TRP A 361 -0.02 37.01 37.66
N MET A 362 0.41 37.52 36.50
CA MET A 362 1.80 37.95 36.26
C MET A 362 2.25 39.10 37.18
N ARG A 363 1.35 40.06 37.51
CA ARG A 363 1.61 41.13 38.48
C ARG A 363 1.72 40.62 39.91
N LYS A 364 0.93 39.61 40.30
CA LYS A 364 1.04 38.93 41.60
C LYS A 364 2.38 38.19 41.76
N ARG A 365 2.87 37.54 40.70
CA ARG A 365 4.17 36.85 40.70
C ARG A 365 5.35 37.82 40.88
N LYS A 366 5.30 39.00 40.22
CA LYS A 366 6.31 40.06 40.38
C LYS A 366 6.37 40.69 41.78
N ARG A 367 5.30 40.61 42.56
CA ARG A 367 5.30 41.04 43.99
C ARG A 367 5.91 39.98 44.91
N MET A 368 5.80 38.69 44.56
CA MET A 368 6.36 37.59 45.35
C MET A 368 7.88 37.44 45.21
N ASP A 369 8.48 37.93 44.12
CA ASP A 369 9.95 37.94 43.92
C ASP A 369 10.69 39.09 44.66
N SER A 370 10.00 39.87 45.51
CA SER A 370 10.60 41.02 46.22
C SER A 370 11.24 40.70 47.58
N ASP A 371 11.13 39.46 48.07
CA ASP A 371 11.74 39.00 49.32
C ASP A 371 12.86 37.97 49.07
N SER A 372 14.03 38.42 48.61
CA SER A 372 15.34 37.72 48.76
C SER A 372 16.51 38.63 48.36
N PRO A 373 17.69 38.50 49.00
CA PRO A 373 18.67 39.57 49.10
C PRO A 373 19.54 39.77 47.84
N ASN A 374 19.79 41.05 47.56
CA ASN A 374 20.75 41.66 46.64
C ASN A 374 21.76 40.72 45.94
N VAL A 375 21.47 40.42 44.68
CA VAL A 375 22.50 40.10 43.68
C VAL A 375 22.50 41.23 42.66
N VAL A 376 23.60 41.99 42.62
CA VAL A 376 23.81 43.12 41.72
C VAL A 376 23.71 42.65 40.26
N PRO A 377 22.78 43.18 39.44
CA PRO A 377 22.69 42.82 38.04
C PRO A 377 23.78 43.53 37.24
N LYS A 378 24.62 42.77 36.53
CA LYS A 378 25.46 43.32 35.45
C LYS A 378 24.54 43.83 34.33
N LYS A 379 24.79 45.07 33.90
CA LYS A 379 23.99 45.83 32.91
C LYS A 379 23.73 45.01 31.62
N PRO A 380 22.51 45.04 31.07
CA PRO A 380 22.23 44.47 29.76
C PRO A 380 22.84 45.35 28.66
N VAL A 381 23.57 44.74 27.74
CA VAL A 381 23.98 45.36 26.48
C VAL A 381 22.74 45.55 25.61
N THR A 382 22.36 46.80 25.40
CA THR A 382 21.30 47.22 24.50
C THR A 382 21.73 47.07 23.04
N ALA A 383 21.02 46.24 22.27
CA ALA A 383 20.96 46.33 20.81
C ALA A 383 19.56 45.86 20.35
N ASN A 384 18.58 46.74 20.35
CA ASN A 384 18.15 47.59 19.22
C ASN A 384 17.54 46.83 18.03
N ARG A 385 16.26 47.17 17.79
CA ARG A 385 15.48 47.07 16.54
C ARG A 385 14.92 45.71 16.09
N LYS A 386 13.62 45.58 16.36
CA LYS A 386 12.57 45.12 15.44
C LYS A 386 13.09 44.80 14.02
N ARG A 387 13.34 43.51 13.74
CA ARG A 387 13.26 42.97 12.39
C ARG A 387 11.99 42.13 12.30
N THR A 388 10.93 42.78 11.86
CA THR A 388 9.76 42.09 11.28
C THR A 388 10.26 41.34 10.06
N ILE A 389 10.49 40.03 10.17
CA ILE A 389 10.76 39.19 9.00
C ILE A 389 9.43 39.01 8.28
N ARG A 390 9.13 39.93 7.36
CA ARG A 390 8.14 39.72 6.30
C ARG A 390 8.75 38.70 5.34
N ILE A 391 8.41 37.42 5.52
CA ILE A 391 8.64 36.41 4.49
C ILE A 391 7.63 36.71 3.36
N ARG A 392 8.07 37.49 2.37
CA ARG A 392 7.35 37.57 1.10
C ARG A 392 7.59 36.26 0.36
N TYR A 393 6.63 35.35 0.38
CA TYR A 393 6.53 34.30 -0.62
C TYR A 393 6.28 34.99 -1.97
N LYS A 394 7.33 35.20 -2.76
CA LYS A 394 7.17 35.41 -4.20
C LYS A 394 6.81 34.05 -4.78
N MET A 395 5.53 33.80 -5.01
CA MET A 395 5.11 32.77 -5.93
C MET A 395 5.64 33.14 -7.32
N SER A 396 6.78 32.58 -7.68
CA SER A 396 7.22 32.52 -9.07
C SER A 396 6.33 31.49 -9.77
N ALA A 397 5.17 31.95 -10.23
CA ALA A 397 4.36 31.22 -11.20
C ALA A 397 5.13 31.17 -12.53
N LYS A 398 6.03 30.20 -12.64
CA LYS A 398 6.53 29.70 -13.92
C LYS A 398 6.49 28.19 -13.84
N PRO A 399 5.82 27.49 -14.75
CA PRO A 399 5.95 26.04 -14.85
C PRO A 399 7.44 25.69 -14.99
N LEU A 400 7.83 24.48 -14.55
CA LEU A 400 9.10 23.86 -14.94
C LEU A 400 9.09 23.65 -16.47
N ALA A 401 9.25 24.73 -17.20
CA ALA A 401 9.76 24.69 -18.54
C ALA A 401 11.28 24.58 -18.40
N LEU A 402 11.88 23.63 -19.13
CA LEU A 402 13.28 23.67 -19.51
C LEU A 402 13.52 24.90 -20.42
N THR A 403 13.28 26.10 -19.88
CA THR A 403 13.60 27.37 -20.52
C THR A 403 14.73 27.99 -19.71
N GLY A 404 15.93 27.95 -20.28
CA GLY A 404 17.12 28.57 -19.70
C GLY A 404 16.90 30.07 -19.45
N PRO A 405 17.42 30.65 -18.37
CA PRO A 405 17.20 32.05 -18.07
C PRO A 405 18.29 32.94 -18.71
N GLY A 406 17.92 33.64 -19.78
CA GLY A 406 18.28 35.04 -20.01
C GLY A 406 19.63 35.33 -20.66
N GLY A 407 19.61 35.57 -21.98
CA GLY A 407 20.71 36.24 -22.67
C GLY A 407 20.81 36.02 -24.18
N ALA A 408 19.70 35.79 -24.90
CA ALA A 408 19.73 35.69 -26.35
C ALA A 408 18.81 36.75 -26.97
N ASN A 409 19.26 38.00 -26.95
CA ASN A 409 18.97 38.86 -28.10
C ASN A 409 19.81 38.29 -29.26
N GLN A 410 19.14 37.88 -30.34
CA GLN A 410 19.72 37.53 -31.65
C GLN A 410 20.31 36.12 -31.85
N LEU A 411 19.59 35.07 -31.45
CA LEU A 411 19.57 33.86 -32.26
C LEU A 411 18.11 33.58 -32.60
N GLN A 412 17.77 33.69 -33.88
CA GLN A 412 16.47 33.33 -34.41
C GLN A 412 16.24 31.85 -34.11
N ASP A 413 15.44 31.55 -33.08
CA ASP A 413 14.92 30.21 -32.74
C ASP A 413 13.93 29.66 -33.80
N ASP A 414 13.88 30.26 -34.99
CA ASP A 414 12.96 29.90 -36.08
C ASP A 414 13.35 28.61 -36.82
N GLN A 415 14.40 27.87 -36.43
CA GLN A 415 14.88 26.74 -37.24
C GLN A 415 15.44 25.54 -36.47
N ILE A 416 14.94 25.22 -35.27
CA ILE A 416 14.96 23.79 -34.89
C ILE A 416 13.65 23.20 -35.38
N LEU A 417 13.63 22.86 -36.68
CA LEU A 417 12.56 22.08 -37.28
C LEU A 417 12.57 20.71 -36.61
N VAL A 418 11.72 20.53 -35.60
CA VAL A 418 11.46 19.21 -35.03
C VAL A 418 10.65 18.45 -36.09
N ASP A 419 11.36 17.73 -36.95
CA ASP A 419 10.83 16.94 -38.08
C ASP A 419 10.18 15.62 -37.63
N ALA A 420 10.26 15.30 -36.35
CA ALA A 420 9.59 14.12 -35.81
C ALA A 420 8.09 14.38 -35.65
N LEU A 421 7.28 13.51 -36.25
CA LEU A 421 5.83 13.43 -36.08
C LEU A 421 5.46 12.15 -35.29
N PRO A 422 5.67 12.09 -33.95
CA PRO A 422 5.43 10.90 -33.12
C PRO A 422 4.08 10.20 -33.28
N TYR A 423 3.02 10.90 -33.71
CA TYR A 423 1.70 10.31 -33.93
C TYR A 423 1.49 9.73 -35.34
N LEU A 424 2.43 9.95 -36.25
CA LEU A 424 2.42 9.44 -37.63
C LEU A 424 3.58 8.49 -37.88
N ASP A 425 4.76 8.82 -37.36
CA ASP A 425 5.99 8.04 -37.55
C ASP A 425 5.83 6.65 -36.93
N THR A 426 6.18 5.62 -37.69
CA THR A 426 6.18 4.24 -37.22
C THR A 426 7.33 4.03 -36.24
N GLU A 427 7.13 3.14 -35.26
CA GLU A 427 8.21 2.74 -34.37
C GLU A 427 9.39 2.19 -35.17
N TYR A 428 10.60 2.65 -34.86
CA TYR A 428 11.82 2.21 -35.54
C TYR A 428 12.06 0.72 -35.26
N ASN A 429 12.33 -0.06 -36.31
CA ASN A 429 12.79 -1.43 -36.14
C ASN A 429 14.23 -1.44 -35.59
N GLU A 430 14.64 -2.55 -34.98
CA GLU A 430 15.99 -2.71 -34.41
C GLU A 430 17.09 -2.45 -35.45
N THR A 431 16.82 -2.76 -36.72
CA THR A 431 17.70 -2.49 -37.87
C THR A 431 17.89 -0.99 -38.12
N ASP A 432 16.82 -0.22 -38.05
CA ASP A 432 16.83 1.23 -38.31
C ASP A 432 17.54 1.95 -37.17
N ARG A 433 17.34 1.47 -35.94
CA ARG A 433 18.06 1.96 -34.76
C ARG A 433 19.57 1.75 -34.89
N GLN A 434 20.00 0.58 -35.35
CA GLN A 434 21.42 0.29 -35.58
C GLN A 434 22.00 1.15 -36.72
N LEU A 435 21.23 1.41 -37.78
CA LEU A 435 21.64 2.32 -38.85
C LEU A 435 21.80 3.75 -38.32
N ALA A 436 20.83 4.25 -37.58
CA ALA A 436 20.87 5.58 -36.98
C ALA A 436 22.07 5.74 -36.03
N MET A 437 22.34 4.72 -35.18
CA MET A 437 23.52 4.74 -34.31
C MET A 437 24.84 4.80 -35.10
N LYS A 438 24.94 4.08 -36.23
CA LYS A 438 26.11 4.16 -37.11
C LYS A 438 26.26 5.54 -37.75
N LEU A 439 25.16 6.16 -38.17
CA LEU A 439 25.17 7.53 -38.72
C LEU A 439 25.60 8.55 -37.67
N VAL A 440 25.07 8.46 -36.44
CA VAL A 440 25.48 9.31 -35.32
C VAL A 440 26.97 9.11 -34.99
N GLU A 441 27.46 7.88 -35.00
CA GLU A 441 28.88 7.59 -34.74
C GLU A 441 29.77 8.18 -35.84
N HIS A 442 29.34 8.09 -37.10
CA HIS A 442 30.03 8.71 -38.23
C HIS A 442 30.02 10.24 -38.15
N GLU A 443 28.89 10.83 -37.76
CA GLU A 443 28.74 12.27 -37.59
C GLU A 443 29.57 12.78 -36.41
N CYS A 444 29.57 12.09 -35.27
CA CYS A 444 30.42 12.41 -34.11
C CYS A 444 31.92 12.26 -34.40
N LYS A 445 32.31 11.40 -35.36
CA LYS A 445 33.69 11.33 -35.87
C LYS A 445 34.04 12.54 -36.73
N THR A 446 33.08 13.04 -37.50
CA THR A 446 33.23 14.17 -38.43
C THR A 446 33.18 15.51 -37.70
N PHE A 447 32.23 15.68 -36.78
CA PHE A 447 32.01 16.84 -35.93
C PHE A 447 32.31 16.46 -34.49
N ARG A 448 33.54 16.75 -34.04
CA ARG A 448 33.85 16.63 -32.61
C ARG A 448 33.17 17.79 -31.87
N PRO A 449 32.38 17.55 -30.81
CA PRO A 449 31.82 18.62 -30.00
C PRO A 449 32.95 19.54 -29.54
N THR A 450 32.90 20.82 -29.92
CA THR A 450 33.84 21.83 -29.43
C THR A 450 33.73 21.86 -27.92
N LYS A 451 34.81 21.61 -27.18
CA LYS A 451 34.82 21.48 -25.70
C LYS A 451 34.10 22.59 -24.91
N ASN A 452 33.78 23.71 -25.58
CA ASN A 452 33.12 24.88 -25.05
C ASN A 452 31.61 25.00 -25.37
N TYR A 453 30.93 23.98 -25.92
CA TYR A 453 29.50 24.12 -26.26
C TYR A 453 28.59 24.34 -25.03
N LEU A 454 29.09 24.14 -23.80
CA LEU A 454 28.36 24.41 -22.55
C LEU A 454 28.78 25.73 -21.88
N THR A 455 29.69 26.53 -22.44
CA THR A 455 30.20 27.75 -21.76
C THR A 455 29.13 28.83 -21.58
N HIS A 456 28.06 28.80 -22.36
CA HIS A 456 26.95 29.75 -22.27
C HIS A 456 25.88 29.35 -21.24
N LEU A 457 25.97 28.13 -20.69
CA LEU A 457 25.05 27.66 -19.65
C LEU A 457 25.68 27.91 -18.27
N PRO A 458 24.93 28.49 -17.31
CA PRO A 458 25.42 28.63 -15.95
C PRO A 458 25.65 27.26 -15.33
N VAL A 459 26.79 27.07 -14.68
CA VAL A 459 27.08 25.84 -13.94
C VAL A 459 26.02 25.68 -12.84
N PRO A 460 25.35 24.52 -12.74
CA PRO A 460 24.38 24.28 -11.67
C PRO A 460 25.03 24.49 -10.30
N ASP A 461 24.32 25.15 -9.39
CA ASP A 461 24.76 25.27 -8.00
C ASP A 461 24.56 23.93 -7.30
N TYR A 462 25.61 23.11 -7.31
CA TYR A 462 25.64 21.80 -6.65
C TYR A 462 25.64 21.92 -5.11
N ASP A 463 25.89 23.12 -4.58
CA ASP A 463 26.04 23.38 -3.15
C ASP A 463 24.80 24.05 -2.54
N ALA A 464 23.75 24.31 -3.34
CA ALA A 464 22.53 25.00 -2.92
C ALA A 464 21.85 24.38 -1.69
N PHE A 465 22.09 23.10 -1.43
CA PHE A 465 21.51 22.35 -0.31
C PHE A 465 22.55 21.93 0.75
N LEU A 466 23.81 22.35 0.64
CA LEU A 466 24.83 22.04 1.62
C LEU A 466 24.65 22.88 2.89
N THR A 467 24.33 22.21 3.99
CA THR A 467 24.23 22.84 5.30
C THR A 467 25.55 22.77 6.05
N PRO A 468 25.83 23.71 6.99
CA PRO A 468 27.03 23.66 7.83
C PRO A 468 27.20 22.34 8.62
N CYS A 469 26.09 21.67 8.99
CA CYS A 469 26.17 20.36 9.65
C CYS A 469 26.62 19.27 8.68
N MET A 470 26.12 19.26 7.43
CA MET A 470 26.56 18.31 6.41
C MET A 470 28.04 18.48 6.07
N LEU A 471 28.53 19.73 5.96
CA LEU A 471 29.96 20.01 5.74
C LEU A 471 30.84 19.48 6.87
N LYS A 472 30.37 19.62 8.12
CA LYS A 472 31.05 19.10 9.31
C LYS A 472 31.07 17.57 9.34
N GLU A 473 29.95 16.92 9.02
CA GLU A 473 29.85 15.45 8.93
C GLU A 473 30.68 14.87 7.79
N MET A 474 30.66 15.50 6.61
CA MET A 474 31.52 15.16 5.48
C MET A 474 33.01 15.26 5.85
N SER A 475 33.39 16.29 6.61
CA SER A 475 34.76 16.47 7.12
C SER A 475 35.14 15.39 8.14
N ARG A 476 34.24 14.99 9.03
CA ARG A 476 34.43 13.87 9.98
C ARG A 476 34.64 12.56 9.22
N MET A 477 33.76 12.26 8.26
CA MET A 477 33.84 11.06 7.42
C MET A 477 35.16 11.02 6.63
N LYS A 478 35.59 12.15 6.07
CA LYS A 478 36.87 12.26 5.36
C LYS A 478 38.08 11.96 6.26
N LYS A 479 38.00 12.30 7.54
CA LYS A 479 39.01 11.99 8.56
C LYS A 479 38.91 10.57 9.12
N LYS A 480 37.92 9.77 8.69
CA LYS A 480 37.59 8.44 9.24
C LYS A 480 37.39 8.43 10.75
N GLU A 481 36.91 9.54 11.31
CA GLU A 481 36.56 9.62 12.72
C GLU A 481 35.21 8.93 12.94
N GLU A 482 35.17 8.00 13.91
CA GLU A 482 33.92 7.34 14.30
C GLU A 482 32.91 8.35 14.86
N MET A 483 31.63 8.07 14.65
CA MET A 483 30.55 8.89 15.20
C MET A 483 30.55 8.79 16.72
N GLU A 484 30.54 9.94 17.40
CA GLU A 484 30.43 10.00 18.85
C GLU A 484 29.14 9.30 19.28
N LYS A 485 29.25 8.32 20.19
CA LYS A 485 28.09 7.62 20.73
C LYS A 485 27.22 8.60 21.51
N LEU A 486 25.91 8.43 21.41
CA LEU A 486 24.96 9.25 22.16
C LEU A 486 25.23 9.09 23.67
N ASP A 487 25.56 10.19 24.35
CA ASP A 487 25.77 10.18 25.80
C ASP A 487 24.43 10.04 26.54
N LEU A 488 24.13 8.82 26.97
CA LEU A 488 22.94 8.49 27.75
C LEU A 488 23.11 8.79 29.25
N SER A 489 24.30 9.21 29.72
CA SER A 489 24.55 9.44 31.14
C SER A 489 23.68 10.56 31.75
N ARG A 490 23.18 11.47 30.92
CA ARG A 490 22.21 12.50 31.30
C ARG A 490 20.81 11.94 31.57
N CYS A 491 20.48 10.78 31.03
CA CYS A 491 19.20 10.09 31.19
C CYS A 491 19.21 9.06 32.32
N GLU A 492 20.37 8.77 32.89
CA GLU A 492 20.55 7.82 33.98
C GLU A 492 20.89 8.54 35.29
N LEU A 493 20.47 7.98 36.43
CA LEU A 493 20.86 8.43 37.77
C LEU A 493 21.72 7.34 38.44
N PRO A 494 22.97 7.15 38.00
CA PRO A 494 23.83 6.18 38.64
C PRO A 494 24.09 6.61 40.10
N PRO A 495 24.04 5.68 41.07
CA PRO A 495 24.44 5.98 42.43
C PRO A 495 25.91 6.42 42.43
N PRO A 496 26.30 7.42 43.25
CA PRO A 496 27.70 7.80 43.37
C PRO A 496 28.50 6.60 43.86
N SER A 497 29.52 6.21 43.09
CA SER A 497 30.37 5.05 43.36
C SER A 497 30.90 5.09 44.79
N ALA A 498 30.72 4.00 45.54
CA ALA A 498 31.18 3.83 46.92
C ALA A 498 32.71 3.64 46.96
N VAL A 499 33.45 4.66 46.54
CA VAL A 499 34.89 4.74 46.77
C VAL A 499 35.10 5.29 48.18
N LYS A 500 36.01 4.67 48.94
CA LYS A 500 36.39 5.08 50.30
C LYS A 500 36.83 6.56 50.30
N GLY A 501 35.90 7.46 50.63
CA GLY A 501 36.10 8.91 50.68
C GLY A 501 34.96 9.67 50.00
N VAL A 502 34.39 10.67 50.68
CA VAL A 502 33.31 11.50 50.13
C VAL A 502 33.89 12.47 49.10
N ASP A 503 33.90 12.09 47.81
CA ASP A 503 34.27 13.01 46.74
C ASP A 503 33.12 14.01 46.47
N ARG A 504 33.20 15.17 47.13
CA ARG A 504 32.21 16.25 47.06
C ARG A 504 31.94 16.72 45.62
N LYS A 505 32.90 16.57 44.70
CA LYS A 505 32.75 16.99 43.29
C LYS A 505 31.87 16.00 42.51
N LEU A 506 32.02 14.70 42.76
CA LEU A 506 31.21 13.66 42.14
C LEU A 506 29.73 13.80 42.56
N TRP A 507 29.50 13.99 43.87
CA TRP A 507 28.16 14.26 44.41
C TRP A 507 27.54 15.53 43.84
N ALA A 508 28.32 16.61 43.68
CA ALA A 508 27.83 17.83 43.03
C ALA A 508 27.50 17.66 41.53
N LYS A 509 28.14 16.70 40.83
CA LYS A 509 27.81 16.35 39.44
C LYS A 509 26.51 15.54 39.37
N VAL A 510 26.36 14.53 40.21
CA VAL A 510 25.13 13.70 40.31
C VAL A 510 23.93 14.56 40.70
N LEU A 511 24.09 15.45 41.69
CA LEU A 511 23.02 16.35 42.13
C LEU A 511 22.59 17.34 41.04
N ARG A 512 23.54 17.87 40.25
CA ARG A 512 23.21 18.72 39.09
C ARG A 512 22.45 17.96 38.00
N ASN A 513 22.83 16.71 37.74
CA ASN A 513 22.11 15.85 36.79
C ASN A 513 20.68 15.57 37.28
N ALA A 514 20.52 15.21 38.55
CA ALA A 514 19.22 14.99 39.18
C ALA A 514 18.33 16.25 39.12
N LYS A 515 18.89 17.43 39.41
CA LYS A 515 18.16 18.69 39.27
C LYS A 515 17.72 18.94 37.84
N ALA A 516 18.61 18.73 36.86
CA ALA A 516 18.27 18.90 35.46
C ALA A 516 17.17 17.93 34.97
N GLN A 517 17.18 16.68 35.46
CA GLN A 517 16.13 15.71 35.16
C GLN A 517 14.79 16.09 35.82
N ASN A 518 14.82 16.58 37.06
CA ASN A 518 13.61 17.06 37.74
C ASN A 518 12.97 18.24 37.00
N GLU A 519 13.77 19.23 36.57
CA GLU A 519 13.28 20.34 35.74
C GLU A 519 12.68 19.85 34.42
N HIS A 520 13.30 18.86 33.78
CA HIS A 520 12.75 18.25 32.57
C HIS A 520 11.41 17.55 32.83
N LEU A 521 11.26 16.83 33.95
CA LEU A 521 10.00 16.21 34.34
C LEU A 521 8.92 17.26 34.63
N MET A 522 9.27 18.37 35.30
CA MET A 522 8.36 19.49 35.53
C MET A 522 7.91 20.13 34.22
N LEU A 523 8.83 20.40 33.30
CA LEU A 523 8.48 20.90 31.96
C LEU A 523 7.62 19.91 31.18
N ARG A 524 7.91 18.62 31.28
CA ARG A 524 7.09 17.56 30.68
C ARG A 524 5.67 17.57 31.26
N GLN A 525 5.54 17.73 32.56
CA GLN A 525 4.24 17.84 33.22
C GLN A 525 3.47 19.06 32.70
N ILE A 526 4.08 20.24 32.67
CA ILE A 526 3.47 21.45 32.12
C ILE A 526 3.04 21.24 30.65
N ASN A 527 3.90 20.63 29.84
CA ASN A 527 3.56 20.34 28.45
C ASN A 527 2.39 19.34 28.32
N LEU A 528 2.31 18.36 29.21
CA LEU A 528 1.19 17.41 29.26
C LEU A 528 -0.11 18.10 29.66
N GLU A 529 -0.06 18.99 30.64
CA GLU A 529 -1.21 19.81 31.07
C GLU A 529 -1.68 20.72 29.93
N LEU A 530 -0.77 21.42 29.25
CA LEU A 530 -1.09 22.23 28.07
C LEU A 530 -1.65 21.39 26.91
N MET A 531 -1.17 20.15 26.73
CA MET A 531 -1.73 19.25 25.73
C MET A 531 -3.12 18.77 26.12
N ASP A 532 -3.36 18.43 27.39
CA ASP A 532 -4.68 18.00 27.84
C ASP A 532 -5.73 19.10 27.64
N GLU A 533 -5.36 20.35 27.93
CA GLU A 533 -6.25 21.50 27.78
C GLU A 533 -6.44 21.94 26.31
N TYR A 534 -5.36 22.10 25.54
CA TYR A 534 -5.41 22.82 24.26
C TYR A 534 -5.07 21.98 23.04
N ALA A 535 -4.61 20.73 23.19
CA ALA A 535 -4.17 19.94 22.03
C ALA A 535 -5.34 19.65 21.09
N ALA A 536 -6.51 19.25 21.61
CA ALA A 536 -7.65 18.87 20.79
C ALA A 536 -8.09 20.01 19.86
N GLU A 537 -8.21 21.23 20.39
CA GLU A 537 -8.61 22.39 19.59
C GLU A 537 -7.52 22.82 18.60
N ASN A 538 -6.25 22.87 19.02
CA ASN A 538 -5.14 23.23 18.15
C ASN A 538 -4.95 22.22 17.00
N TYR A 539 -5.09 20.92 17.28
CA TYR A 539 -5.02 19.88 16.25
C TYR A 539 -6.20 19.98 15.28
N LEU A 540 -7.41 20.28 15.78
CA LEU A 540 -8.57 20.50 14.92
C LEU A 540 -8.39 21.71 13.99
N GLN A 541 -7.90 22.83 14.51
CA GLN A 541 -7.61 24.01 13.70
C GLN A 541 -6.52 23.75 12.66
N ARG A 542 -5.45 23.03 13.05
CA ARG A 542 -4.36 22.67 12.14
C ARG A 542 -4.83 21.71 11.05
N ASN A 543 -5.66 20.73 11.38
CA ASN A 543 -6.23 19.82 10.38
C ASN A 543 -7.09 20.58 9.38
N LYS A 544 -7.95 21.50 9.84
CA LYS A 544 -8.75 22.36 8.94
C LYS A 544 -7.87 23.18 8.00
N LEU A 545 -6.76 23.75 8.50
CA LEU A 545 -5.81 24.48 7.67
C LEU A 545 -5.15 23.56 6.62
N MET A 546 -4.74 22.36 7.02
CA MET A 546 -4.13 21.38 6.12
C MET A 546 -5.11 20.89 5.04
N GLU A 547 -6.37 20.65 5.40
CA GLU A 547 -7.43 20.30 4.45
C GLU A 547 -7.68 21.42 3.43
N SER A 548 -7.67 22.68 3.88
CA SER A 548 -7.78 23.84 2.98
C SER A 548 -6.61 23.93 2.01
N LEU A 549 -5.38 23.72 2.48
CA LEU A 549 -4.19 23.72 1.63
C LEU A 549 -4.21 22.57 0.62
N LEU A 550 -4.63 21.38 1.05
CA LEU A 550 -4.80 20.22 0.18
C LEU A 550 -5.80 20.51 -0.93
N THR A 551 -6.98 21.03 -0.57
CA THR A 551 -8.04 21.37 -1.54
C THR A 551 -7.54 22.38 -2.58
N GLN A 552 -6.75 23.37 -2.16
CA GLN A 552 -6.16 24.35 -3.06
C GLN A 552 -5.13 23.72 -4.01
N ALA A 553 -4.22 22.90 -3.48
CA ALA A 553 -3.22 22.20 -4.29
C ALA A 553 -3.87 21.22 -5.30
N GLU A 554 -4.93 20.51 -4.91
CA GLU A 554 -5.69 19.63 -5.81
C GLU A 554 -6.40 20.40 -6.93
N LYS A 555 -6.90 21.60 -6.63
CA LYS A 555 -7.48 22.49 -7.63
C LYS A 555 -6.42 22.95 -8.65
N GLU A 556 -5.26 23.38 -8.17
CA GLU A 556 -4.14 23.78 -9.05
C GLU A 556 -3.65 22.62 -9.91
N LEU A 557 -3.55 21.41 -9.34
CA LEU A 557 -3.18 20.20 -10.08
C LEU A 557 -4.15 19.88 -11.20
N ARG A 558 -5.47 20.01 -10.94
CA ARG A 558 -6.51 19.74 -11.93
C ARG A 558 -6.42 20.70 -13.12
N ILE A 559 -6.32 22.00 -12.85
CA ILE A 559 -6.16 23.04 -13.87
C ILE A 559 -4.91 22.76 -14.73
N THR A 560 -3.81 22.39 -14.07
CA THR A 560 -2.55 22.10 -14.79
C THR A 560 -2.67 20.85 -15.66
N LYS A 561 -3.35 19.80 -15.18
CA LYS A 561 -3.62 18.58 -15.97
C LYS A 561 -4.49 18.86 -17.18
N GLU A 562 -5.55 19.65 -17.02
CA GLU A 562 -6.42 20.04 -18.13
C GLU A 562 -5.64 20.82 -19.21
N ALA A 563 -4.80 21.77 -18.80
CA ALA A 563 -3.93 22.51 -19.73
C ALA A 563 -2.94 21.60 -20.46
N VAL A 564 -2.35 20.61 -19.77
CA VAL A 564 -1.47 19.62 -20.39
C VAL A 564 -2.22 18.77 -21.42
N MET A 565 -3.44 18.33 -21.11
CA MET A 565 -4.27 17.56 -22.04
C MET A 565 -4.64 18.37 -23.28
N GLU A 566 -4.97 19.65 -23.13
CA GLU A 566 -5.25 20.55 -24.25
C GLU A 566 -4.04 20.69 -25.18
N VAL A 567 -2.83 20.87 -24.62
CA VAL A 567 -1.59 20.91 -25.40
C VAL A 567 -1.34 19.60 -26.15
N HIS A 568 -1.57 18.45 -25.51
CA HIS A 568 -1.45 17.14 -26.17
C HIS A 568 -2.44 16.97 -27.32
N ALA A 569 -3.70 17.37 -27.11
CA ALA A 569 -4.75 17.29 -28.12
C ALA A 569 -4.40 18.18 -29.33
N ALA A 570 -4.03 19.44 -29.09
CA ALA A 570 -3.62 20.37 -30.14
C ALA A 570 -2.40 19.85 -30.92
N ARG A 571 -1.39 19.32 -30.22
CA ARG A 571 -0.20 18.72 -30.85
C ARG A 571 -0.58 17.53 -31.74
N LYS A 572 -1.43 16.62 -31.24
CA LYS A 572 -1.87 15.45 -32.01
C LYS A 572 -2.63 15.86 -33.27
N MET A 573 -3.55 16.81 -33.18
CA MET A 573 -4.31 17.28 -34.34
C MET A 573 -3.39 17.94 -35.38
N ALA A 574 -2.43 18.74 -34.95
CA ALA A 574 -1.45 19.37 -35.84
C ALA A 574 -0.59 18.32 -36.57
N GLN A 575 -0.08 17.31 -35.86
CA GLN A 575 0.74 16.25 -36.45
C GLN A 575 -0.03 15.35 -37.40
N LEU A 576 -1.27 14.98 -37.07
CA LEU A 576 -2.11 14.18 -37.98
C LEU A 576 -2.41 14.93 -39.28
N LYS A 577 -2.73 16.23 -39.18
CA LYS A 577 -2.97 17.07 -40.37
C LYS A 577 -1.72 17.21 -41.24
N ALA A 578 -0.54 17.36 -40.62
CA ALA A 578 0.73 17.36 -41.33
C ALA A 578 0.98 16.00 -42.00
N GLY A 579 0.71 14.91 -41.29
CA GLY A 579 0.89 13.56 -41.79
C GLY A 579 0.00 13.18 -42.98
N ASP A 580 -1.25 13.65 -43.00
CA ASP A 580 -2.12 13.48 -44.17
C ASP A 580 -1.52 14.17 -45.40
N LYS A 581 -0.90 15.34 -45.21
CA LYS A 581 -0.21 16.05 -46.29
C LYS A 581 1.04 15.30 -46.75
N VAL A 582 1.82 14.74 -45.83
CA VAL A 582 3.01 13.91 -46.15
C VAL A 582 2.61 12.70 -46.98
N LYS A 583 1.57 11.95 -46.58
CA LYS A 583 1.06 10.79 -47.34
C LYS A 583 0.62 11.15 -48.76
N GLN A 584 -0.05 12.30 -48.93
CA GLN A 584 -0.43 12.78 -50.26
C GLN A 584 0.78 13.09 -51.14
N LEU A 585 1.80 13.75 -50.58
CA LEU A 585 3.03 14.09 -51.29
C LEU A 585 3.83 12.84 -51.64
N GLU A 586 3.92 11.88 -50.71
CA GLU A 586 4.57 10.59 -50.93
C GLU A 586 3.90 9.81 -52.05
N HIS A 587 2.56 9.73 -52.05
CA HIS A 587 1.82 9.07 -53.13
C HIS A 587 2.07 9.74 -54.49
N SER A 588 2.07 11.08 -54.53
CA SER A 588 2.40 11.84 -55.74
C SER A 588 3.83 11.54 -56.22
N TRP A 589 4.79 11.51 -55.30
CA TRP A 589 6.19 11.23 -55.61
C TRP A 589 6.37 9.81 -56.16
N VAL A 590 5.81 8.79 -55.48
CA VAL A 590 5.86 7.39 -55.94
C VAL A 590 5.25 7.25 -57.34
N THR A 591 4.13 7.93 -57.60
CA THR A 591 3.49 7.92 -58.92
C THR A 591 4.39 8.54 -59.98
N MET A 592 4.99 9.69 -59.71
CA MET A 592 5.91 10.36 -60.63
C MET A 592 7.17 9.51 -60.91
N VAL A 593 7.78 8.94 -59.89
CA VAL A 593 8.96 8.06 -60.03
C VAL A 593 8.62 6.81 -60.83
N THR A 594 7.48 6.19 -60.55
CA THR A 594 7.03 5.00 -61.29
C THR A 594 6.77 5.32 -62.76
N ASN A 595 6.18 6.48 -63.04
CA ASN A 595 5.96 6.95 -64.41
C ASN A 595 7.29 7.22 -65.13
N ASN A 596 8.25 7.89 -64.48
CA ASN A 596 9.59 8.11 -65.05
C ASN A 596 10.28 6.78 -65.35
N TYR A 597 10.24 5.83 -64.43
CA TYR A 597 10.82 4.50 -64.64
C TYR A 597 10.14 3.76 -65.81
N ARG A 598 8.81 3.86 -65.94
CA ARG A 598 8.07 3.27 -67.07
C ARG A 598 8.49 3.90 -68.40
N MET A 599 8.59 5.24 -68.46
CA MET A 599 9.04 5.95 -69.65
C MET A 599 10.47 5.55 -70.04
N GLU A 600 11.38 5.43 -69.08
CA GLU A 600 12.75 4.95 -69.35
C GLU A 600 12.78 3.53 -69.92
N MET A 601 11.93 2.64 -69.41
CA MET A 601 11.83 1.27 -69.92
C MET A 601 11.26 1.22 -71.35
N GLU A 602 10.22 2.02 -71.63
CA GLU A 602 9.65 2.14 -72.98
C GLU A 602 10.65 2.75 -73.96
N ASN A 603 11.40 3.78 -73.55
CA ASN A 603 12.48 4.36 -74.36
C ASN A 603 13.57 3.32 -74.67
N ARG A 604 14.04 2.57 -73.67
CA ARG A 604 15.02 1.48 -73.87
C ARG A 604 14.51 0.40 -74.83
N GLN A 605 13.21 0.08 -74.76
CA GLN A 605 12.59 -0.88 -75.65
C GLN A 605 12.52 -0.35 -77.09
N MET A 606 12.11 0.91 -77.28
CA MET A 606 12.10 1.58 -78.59
C MET A 606 13.50 1.68 -79.19
N GLU A 607 14.52 2.04 -78.41
CA GLU A 607 15.92 2.04 -78.85
C GLU A 607 16.37 0.65 -79.36
N SER A 608 16.01 -0.41 -78.62
CA SER A 608 16.30 -1.80 -79.01
C SER A 608 15.61 -2.19 -80.32
N ASP A 609 14.34 -1.83 -80.49
CA ASP A 609 13.56 -2.17 -81.68
C ASP A 609 14.01 -1.33 -82.90
N ASN A 610 14.34 -0.06 -82.72
CA ASN A 610 14.99 0.78 -83.74
C ASN A 610 16.34 0.18 -84.16
N ALA A 611 17.17 -0.26 -83.21
CA ALA A 611 18.45 -0.92 -83.52
C ALA A 611 18.27 -2.23 -84.31
N LYS A 612 17.23 -3.02 -84.02
CA LYS A 612 16.89 -4.22 -84.81
C LYS A 612 16.41 -3.86 -86.21
N GLN A 613 15.64 -2.78 -86.35
CA GLN A 613 15.09 -2.32 -87.63
C GLN A 613 16.18 -1.75 -88.54
N ILE A 614 17.13 -0.98 -88.01
CA ILE A 614 18.35 -0.53 -88.70
C ILE A 614 19.14 -1.73 -89.24
N LYS A 615 19.35 -2.77 -88.40
CA LYS A 615 20.01 -4.03 -88.83
C LYS A 615 19.26 -4.76 -89.94
N ARG A 616 17.93 -4.76 -89.92
CA ARG A 616 17.10 -5.40 -90.98
C ARG A 616 17.14 -4.63 -92.30
N LEU A 617 17.14 -3.31 -92.25
CA LEU A 617 17.11 -2.46 -93.43
C LEU A 617 18.50 -2.23 -94.07
N LYS A 618 19.58 -2.72 -93.45
CA LYS A 618 20.98 -2.49 -93.88
C LYS A 618 21.28 -1.01 -94.13
N VAL A 619 20.66 -0.14 -93.33
CA VAL A 619 20.88 1.31 -93.41
C VAL A 619 22.16 1.64 -92.64
N ASP A 620 23.07 2.33 -93.31
CA ASP A 620 24.34 2.78 -92.73
C ASP A 620 24.05 3.95 -91.77
N PRO A 621 24.35 3.84 -90.46
CA PRO A 621 23.96 4.84 -89.45
C PRO A 621 24.56 6.22 -89.72
N SER A 622 25.68 6.30 -90.45
CA SER A 622 26.34 7.53 -90.88
C SER A 622 25.55 8.37 -91.90
N LYS A 623 24.46 7.85 -92.50
CA LYS A 623 23.62 8.59 -93.47
C LYS A 623 22.35 9.22 -92.87
N LEU A 624 22.10 9.01 -91.58
CA LEU A 624 20.93 9.54 -90.87
C LEU A 624 21.23 10.84 -90.10
N GLU A 625 22.47 11.04 -89.64
CA GLU A 625 22.88 12.26 -88.90
C GLU A 625 22.85 13.52 -89.77
N ASP A 626 23.02 13.41 -91.09
CA ASP A 626 23.07 14.56 -92.01
C ASP A 626 21.71 15.27 -92.27
N LYS A 627 20.59 14.78 -91.71
CA LYS A 627 19.25 15.34 -91.98
C LYS A 627 18.62 16.14 -90.84
N GLU A 628 19.11 16.04 -89.60
CA GLU A 628 18.53 16.79 -88.47
C GLU A 628 18.97 18.26 -88.43
N ASP A 629 20.04 18.64 -89.15
CA ASP A 629 20.51 20.03 -89.23
C ASP A 629 19.81 20.88 -90.31
N GLN A 630 18.79 20.37 -91.01
CA GLN A 630 18.06 21.11 -92.06
C GLN A 630 16.60 21.50 -91.73
N GLU A 631 16.08 21.18 -90.55
CA GLU A 631 14.70 21.53 -90.16
C GLU A 631 14.57 22.20 -88.77
N ASN A 632 15.51 23.08 -88.41
CA ASN A 632 15.29 24.09 -87.37
C ASN A 632 15.45 25.51 -87.91
#